data_AF-A0A2E1XA24-F1
#
_entry.id   AF-A0A2E1XA24-F1
#
_cell.length_a   1.000
_cell.length_b   1.000
_cell.length_c   1.000
_cell.angle_alpha   90.00
_cell.angle_beta   90.00
_cell.angle_gamma   90.00
#
_symmetry.space_group_name_H-M   'P 1'
#
loop_
_entity.id
_entity.type
_entity.pdbx_description
1 polymer ?
#
loop_
_entity_poly.entity_id
_entity_poly.type
_entity_poly.pdbx_seq_one_letter_code
_entity_poly.pdbx_strand_id
1 'polypeptide(L)' 'MAAKKVPGYRDATREIDEILKRIDAADEIDVDALADDVERAAKLLEICGDKLKAAEVRVREVSKRLVEDEDED' A
#
# COMPACT_ATOMS: atom_id res chain seq x y z
N MET A 1 -18.92 4.53 17.40
CA MET A 1 -18.37 3.61 16.37
C MET A 1 -16.95 4.05 16.07
N ALA A 2 -15.96 3.19 16.23
CA ALA A 2 -14.57 3.54 15.97
C ALA A 2 -14.35 3.63 14.45
N ALA A 3 -13.93 4.80 13.96
CA ALA A 3 -13.53 4.95 12.56
C ALA A 3 -12.36 3.99 12.29
N LYS A 4 -12.56 3.05 11.36
CA LYS A 4 -11.52 2.10 10.95
C LYS A 4 -10.37 2.90 10.34
N LYS A 5 -9.26 3.06 11.08
CA LYS A 5 -8.10 3.82 10.60
C LYS A 5 -7.56 3.15 9.33
N VAL A 6 -7.32 3.95 8.30
CA VAL A 6 -6.65 3.50 7.08
C VAL A 6 -5.24 3.02 7.47
N PRO A 7 -4.84 1.79 7.09
CA PRO A 7 -3.54 1.25 7.45
C PRO A 7 -2.37 2.09 6.90
N GLY A 8 -1.24 2.06 7.61
CA GLY A 8 0.03 2.57 7.09
C GLY A 8 0.54 1.70 5.92
N TYR A 9 1.51 2.18 5.16
CA TYR A 9 2.09 1.40 4.04
C TYR A 9 2.61 0.03 4.53
N ARG A 10 3.37 0.04 5.63
CA ARG A 10 3.94 -1.17 6.24
C ARG A 10 2.88 -2.14 6.78
N ASP A 11 1.79 -1.62 7.31
CA ASP A 11 0.70 -2.46 7.79
C ASP A 11 -0.08 -3.06 6.62
N ALA A 12 -0.34 -2.28 5.57
CA ALA A 12 -0.98 -2.76 4.36
C ALA A 12 -0.16 -3.86 3.67
N THR A 13 1.16 -3.68 3.55
CA THR A 13 2.03 -4.72 2.98
C THR A 13 2.09 -5.99 3.84
N ARG A 14 2.04 -5.85 5.18
CA ARG A 14 2.01 -7.00 6.09
C ARG A 14 0.70 -7.79 5.93
N GLU A 15 -0.42 -7.08 5.83
CA GLU A 15 -1.73 -7.73 5.63
C GLU A 15 -1.83 -8.40 4.25
N ILE A 16 -1.22 -7.83 3.20
CA ILE A 16 -1.10 -8.48 1.89
C ILE A 16 -0.32 -9.79 2.01
N ASP A 17 0.81 -9.81 2.71
CA ASP A 17 1.59 -11.05 2.93
C ASP A 17 0.79 -12.12 3.67
N GLU A 18 -0.03 -11.73 4.65
CA GLU A 18 -0.95 -12.62 5.36
C GLU A 18 -2.06 -13.16 4.45
N ILE A 19 -2.59 -12.34 3.54
CA ILE A 19 -3.57 -12.77 2.53
C ILE A 19 -2.94 -13.78 1.57
N LEU A 20 -1.74 -13.50 1.05
CA LEU A 20 -1.04 -14.40 0.14
C LEU A 20 -0.78 -15.76 0.79
N LYS A 21 -0.34 -15.76 2.06
CA LYS A 21 -0.19 -17.00 2.83
C LYS A 21 -1.48 -17.78 2.97
N ARG A 22 -2.64 -17.13 3.13
CA ARG A 22 -3.93 -17.82 3.17
C ARG A 22 -4.25 -18.45 1.83
N ILE A 23 -4.10 -17.68 0.74
CA ILE A 23 -4.34 -18.15 -0.63
C ILE A 23 -3.45 -19.37 -0.96
N ASP A 24 -2.16 -19.31 -0.61
CA ASP A 24 -1.20 -20.39 -0.89
C ASP A 24 -1.36 -21.61 0.03
N ALA A 25 -2.06 -21.49 1.16
CA ALA A 25 -2.12 -22.55 2.16
C ALA A 25 -3.09 -23.71 1.83
N ALA A 26 -3.82 -23.68 0.71
CA ALA A 26 -4.99 -24.55 0.57
C ALA A 26 -4.98 -25.51 -0.61
N ASP A 27 -5.18 -26.79 -0.27
CA ASP A 27 -5.75 -27.83 -1.13
C ASP A 27 -7.29 -27.69 -1.27
N GLU A 28 -7.97 -27.02 -0.33
CA GLU A 28 -9.45 -26.82 -0.31
C GLU A 28 -9.83 -25.41 0.18
N ILE A 29 -9.53 -24.38 -0.61
CA ILE A 29 -10.06 -23.03 -0.36
C ILE A 29 -11.48 -22.91 -0.92
N ASP A 30 -12.39 -22.39 -0.11
CA ASP A 30 -13.72 -21.96 -0.57
C ASP A 30 -13.56 -20.78 -1.54
N VAL A 31 -14.22 -20.86 -2.70
CA VAL A 31 -14.13 -19.84 -3.75
C VAL A 31 -14.64 -18.48 -3.28
N ASP A 32 -15.61 -18.46 -2.35
CA ASP A 32 -16.13 -17.21 -1.78
C ASP A 32 -15.08 -16.56 -0.87
N ALA A 33 -14.37 -17.36 -0.07
CA ALA A 33 -13.27 -16.88 0.77
C ALA A 33 -12.09 -16.36 -0.07
N LEU A 34 -11.80 -17.01 -1.20
CA LEU A 34 -10.78 -16.53 -2.15
C LEU A 34 -11.16 -15.16 -2.72
N ALA A 35 -12.42 -14.98 -3.12
CA ALA A 35 -12.91 -13.72 -3.65
C ALA A 35 -12.75 -12.58 -2.63
N ASP A 36 -13.14 -12.82 -1.37
CA ASP A 36 -12.99 -11.85 -0.28
C ASP A 36 -11.52 -11.48 -0.02
N ASP A 37 -10.63 -12.46 -0.02
CA ASP A 37 -9.19 -12.24 0.19
C ASP A 37 -8.57 -11.43 -0.95
N VAL A 38 -8.93 -11.72 -2.21
CA VAL A 38 -8.48 -10.97 -3.38
C VAL A 38 -9.02 -9.55 -3.37
N GLU A 39 -10.30 -9.35 -3.05
CA GLU A 39 -10.89 -8.01 -2.92
C GLU A 39 -10.18 -7.18 -1.84
N ARG A 40 -9.85 -7.82 -0.72
CA ARG A 40 -9.14 -7.14 0.36
C ARG A 40 -7.72 -6.78 -0.07
N ALA A 41 -7.00 -7.68 -0.74
CA ALA A 41 -5.67 -7.40 -1.27
C ALA A 41 -5.69 -6.23 -2.27
N ALA A 42 -6.68 -6.17 -3.15
CA ALA A 42 -6.85 -5.08 -4.11
C ALA A 42 -6.99 -3.72 -3.41
N LYS A 43 -7.86 -3.63 -2.39
CA LYS A 43 -8.04 -2.41 -1.58
C LYS A 43 -6.74 -1.99 -0.87
N LEU A 44 -5.95 -2.94 -0.38
CA LEU A 44 -4.66 -2.67 0.25
C LEU A 44 -3.61 -2.17 -0.75
N LEU A 45 -3.62 -2.72 -1.98
CA LEU A 45 -2.74 -2.27 -3.05
C LEU A 45 -3.05 -0.83 -3.50
N GLU A 46 -4.32 -0.44 -3.56
CA GLU A 46 -4.73 0.94 -3.81
C GLU A 46 -4.14 1.89 -2.74
N ILE A 47 -4.28 1.53 -1.46
CA ILE A 47 -3.71 2.29 -0.34
C ILE A 47 -2.18 2.40 -0.47
N CYS A 48 -1.51 1.31 -0.85
CA CYS A 48 -0.07 1.32 -1.09
C CYS A 48 0.30 2.26 -2.25
N GLY A 49 -0.43 2.19 -3.36
CA GLY A 49 -0.22 3.04 -4.53
C GLY A 49 -0.38 4.53 -4.21
N ASP A 50 -1.40 4.90 -3.46
CA ASP A 50 -1.61 6.30 -3.07
C ASP A 50 -0.52 6.83 -2.15
N LYS A 51 -0.03 5.99 -1.22
CA LYS A 51 1.10 6.35 -0.35
C LYS A 51 2.40 6.50 -1.14
N LEU A 52 2.64 5.65 -2.14
CA LEU A 52 3.81 5.76 -3.02
C LEU A 52 3.75 7.04 -3.86
N LYS A 53 2.61 7.37 -4.47
CA LYS A 53 2.41 8.63 -5.19
C LYS A 53 2.68 9.84 -4.29
N ALA A 54 2.15 9.83 -3.07
CA ALA A 54 2.39 10.91 -2.10
C ALA A 54 3.86 11.00 -1.65
N ALA A 55 4.57 9.88 -1.58
CA ALA A 55 6.01 9.88 -1.33
C ALA A 55 6.80 10.44 -2.52
N GLU A 56 6.47 10.02 -3.74
CA GLU A 56 7.10 10.50 -4.98
C GLU A 56 6.99 12.03 -5.13
N VAL A 57 5.80 12.60 -4.88
CA VAL A 57 5.59 14.05 -4.92
C VAL A 57 6.51 14.76 -3.93
N ARG A 58 6.57 14.30 -2.68
CA ARG A 58 7.43 14.91 -1.65
C ARG A 58 8.91 14.82 -2.01
N VAL A 59 9.35 13.70 -2.57
CA VAL A 59 10.74 13.53 -3.03
C VAL A 59 11.04 14.52 -4.15
N ARG A 60 10.14 14.66 -5.14
CA ARG A 60 10.31 15.63 -6.24
C ARG A 60 10.39 17.06 -5.73
N GLU A 61 9.55 17.44 -4.77
CA GLU A 61 9.58 18.78 -4.17
C GLU A 61 10.91 19.05 -3.47
N VAL A 62 11.43 18.09 -2.70
CA VAL A 62 12.73 18.21 -2.04
C VAL A 62 13.86 18.30 -3.07
N SER A 63 13.85 17.44 -4.09
CA SER A 63 14.86 17.49 -5.17
C SER A 63 14.84 18.81 -5.92
N LYS A 64 13.65 19.37 -6.22
CA LYS A 64 13.53 20.65 -6.90
C LYS A 64 14.13 21.79 -6.07
N ARG A 65 13.81 21.83 -4.77
CA ARG A 65 14.37 22.82 -3.84
C ARG A 65 15.89 22.75 -3.78
N LEU A 66 16.46 21.55 -3.70
CA LEU A 66 17.92 21.37 -3.68
C LEU A 66 18.60 21.92 -4.94
N VAL A 67 18.01 21.71 -6.12
CA VAL A 67 18.54 22.24 -7.38
C VAL A 67 18.39 23.76 -7.47
N GLU A 68 17.24 24.29 -7.04
CA GLU A 68 17.01 25.74 -7.02
C GLU A 68 17.98 26.46 -6.07
N ASP A 69 18.28 25.86 -4.90
CA ASP A 69 19.26 26.39 -3.95
C ASP A 69 20.71 26.37 -4.51
N GLU A 70 21.04 25.47 -5.47
CA GLU A 70 22.38 25.39 -6.10
C GLU A 70 22.60 26.41 -7.23
N ASP A 71 21.53 26.94 -7.85
CA ASP A 71 21.61 27.94 -8.92
C ASP A 71 21.64 29.40 -8.39
N GLU A 72 21.41 29.60 -7.08
CA GLU A 72 21.38 30.92 -6.43
C GLU A 72 22.73 31.35 -5.78
N ASP A 73 23.77 30.49 -5.80
CA ASP A 73 25.14 30.75 -5.30
C ASP A 73 26.18 31.04 -6.42
#